data_AF-K1SIG6-F1
#
_entry.id   AF-K1SIG6-F1
#
_cell.length_a   1.000
_cell.length_b   1.000
_cell.length_c   1.000
_cell.angle_alpha   90.00
_cell.angle_beta   90.00
_cell.angle_gamma   90.00
#
_symmetry.space_group_name_H-M   'P 1'
#
loop_
_entity.id
_entity.type
_entity.pdbx_description
1 polymer ?
#
loop_
_entity_poly.entity_id
_entity_poly.type
_entity_poly.pdbx_seq_one_letter_code
_entity_poly.pdbx_strand_id
1 'polypeptide(L)'
;RKEGTVYDLPILLGILTAAEELKPLPADAAFLGELSLTGALRPVTGVLPMALCAARMGIRQLFVPAQNAPEATLAQGITVYPVENIAQLVAHLTGDAPIRPQTPWTPSPVSQALPDFADVMGQENVKRALEVAAAGGHNVLLIGSPGSGKSMLARRLPSILPDMTRQESLQTTEVYSVAGMTDPSHPLVTRRPFRSPHHTASPVSLSGGGTVPRPGEIS
;
A
#
# COMPACT_ATOMS: atom_id res chain seq x y z
N ARG A 1 -17.64 11.56 -1.85
CA ARG A 1 -17.96 12.29 -0.58
C ARG A 1 -16.66 12.34 0.23
N LYS A 2 -16.33 13.47 0.87
CA LYS A 2 -15.13 13.54 1.73
C LYS A 2 -15.47 12.80 3.02
N GLU A 3 -14.82 11.67 3.27
CA GLU A 3 -15.06 10.80 4.43
C GLU A 3 -13.69 10.35 5.01
N GLY A 4 -13.64 10.12 6.32
CA GLY A 4 -12.41 9.74 7.04
C GLY A 4 -11.75 10.87 7.83
N THR A 5 -10.89 10.48 8.77
CA THR A 5 -10.16 11.33 9.73
C THR A 5 -8.83 11.85 9.19
N VAL A 6 -8.47 11.51 7.94
CA VAL A 6 -7.21 11.95 7.28
C VAL A 6 -7.08 13.47 7.17
N TYR A 7 -8.20 14.19 7.30
CA TYR A 7 -8.26 15.65 7.21
C TYR A 7 -8.05 16.36 8.55
N ASP A 8 -8.02 15.64 9.68
CA ASP A 8 -7.93 16.24 11.01
C ASP A 8 -6.68 17.11 11.15
N LEU A 9 -5.54 16.61 10.67
CA LEU A 9 -4.29 17.36 10.67
C LEU A 9 -4.35 18.61 9.75
N PRO A 10 -4.70 18.51 8.46
CA PRO A 10 -4.90 19.69 7.60
C PRO A 10 -5.86 20.73 8.16
N ILE A 11 -6.97 20.28 8.78
CA ILE A 11 -7.97 21.17 9.39
C ILE A 11 -7.35 21.92 10.55
N LEU A 12 -6.65 21.23 11.46
CA LEU A 12 -5.99 21.88 12.59
C LEU A 12 -4.94 22.89 12.15
N LEU A 13 -4.09 22.54 11.17
CA LEU A 13 -3.09 23.46 10.65
C LEU A 13 -3.72 24.69 10.00
N GLY A 14 -4.85 24.52 9.30
CA GLY A 14 -5.63 25.64 8.76
C GLY A 14 -6.16 26.56 9.86
N ILE A 15 -6.67 25.99 10.96
CA ILE A 15 -7.14 26.75 12.14
C ILE A 15 -5.99 27.51 12.79
N LEU A 16 -4.85 26.85 13.05
CA LEU A 16 -3.68 27.48 13.67
C LEU A 16 -3.09 28.60 12.81
N THR A 17 -3.05 28.41 11.49
CA THR A 17 -2.60 29.46 10.56
C THR A 17 -3.58 30.64 10.53
N ALA A 18 -4.89 30.38 10.55
CA ALA A 18 -5.92 31.43 10.58
C ALA A 18 -5.95 32.19 11.92
N ALA A 19 -5.55 31.54 13.01
CA ALA A 19 -5.38 32.16 14.33
C ALA A 19 -4.04 32.90 14.50
N GLU A 20 -3.20 32.94 13.46
CA GLU A 20 -1.86 33.54 13.47
C GLU A 20 -0.87 32.88 14.47
N GLU A 21 -1.21 31.70 14.98
CA GLU A 21 -0.33 30.87 15.83
C GLU A 21 0.78 30.19 15.02
N LEU A 22 0.56 30.04 13.70
CA LEU A 22 1.55 29.55 12.74
C LEU A 22 1.72 30.54 11.59
N LYS A 23 2.96 30.62 11.08
CA LYS A 23 3.23 31.27 9.80
C LYS A 23 2.51 30.53 8.66
N PRO A 24 2.26 31.20 7.52
CA PRO A 24 1.72 30.54 6.34
C PRO A 24 2.51 29.28 5.97
N LEU A 25 1.79 28.17 5.78
CA LEU A 25 2.38 26.88 5.43
C LEU A 25 3.05 26.94 4.05
N PRO A 26 4.11 26.16 3.80
CA PRO A 26 4.76 26.11 2.49
C PRO A 26 3.78 25.66 1.41
N ALA A 27 3.74 26.37 0.28
CA ALA A 27 2.84 26.06 -0.84
C ALA A 27 3.18 24.73 -1.53
N ASP A 28 4.41 24.24 -1.36
CA ASP A 28 4.90 22.96 -1.88
C ASP A 28 4.90 21.84 -0.81
N ALA A 29 4.14 22.02 0.28
CA ALA A 29 3.95 21.03 1.32
C ALA A 29 2.53 20.46 1.34
N ALA A 30 2.41 19.17 1.65
CA ALA A 30 1.16 18.49 1.94
C ALA A 30 1.23 17.78 3.29
N PHE A 31 0.09 17.68 3.96
CA PHE A 31 -0.03 17.13 5.31
C PHE A 31 -1.13 16.06 5.31
N LEU A 32 -0.83 14.90 5.89
CA LEU A 32 -1.76 13.78 6.01
C LEU A 32 -1.71 13.27 7.46
N GLY A 33 -2.86 12.90 8.01
CA GLY A 33 -2.91 12.19 9.29
C GLY A 33 -4.20 12.40 10.06
N GLU A 34 -4.56 11.38 10.83
CA GLU A 34 -5.58 11.49 11.88
C GLU A 34 -4.93 12.02 13.16
N LEU A 35 -5.62 12.90 13.87
CA LEU A 35 -5.14 13.46 15.13
C LEU A 35 -5.93 12.89 16.30
N SER A 36 -5.22 12.34 17.30
CA SER A 36 -5.86 11.94 18.56
C SER A 36 -6.11 13.16 19.46
N LEU A 37 -6.98 13.01 20.46
CA LEU A 37 -7.17 14.01 21.52
C LEU A 37 -5.89 14.32 22.32
N THR A 38 -4.93 13.39 22.33
CA THR A 38 -3.62 13.59 22.98
C THR A 38 -2.61 14.30 22.07
N GLY A 39 -3.02 14.68 20.86
CA GLY A 39 -2.16 15.31 19.86
C GLY A 39 -1.25 14.33 19.10
N ALA A 40 -1.39 13.01 19.30
CA ALA A 40 -0.62 12.01 18.56
C ALA A 40 -1.19 11.84 17.15
N LEU A 41 -0.32 11.65 16.17
CA LEU A 41 -0.72 11.35 14.80
C LEU A 41 -0.89 9.84 14.62
N ARG A 42 -2.07 9.45 14.16
CA ARG A 42 -2.43 8.05 13.89
C ARG A 42 -2.27 7.72 12.42
N PRO A 43 -1.89 6.47 12.10
CA PRO A 43 -1.75 6.04 10.72
C PRO A 43 -3.08 6.11 9.98
N VAL A 44 -3.01 6.43 8.69
CA VAL A 44 -4.16 6.46 7.78
C VAL A 44 -3.96 5.44 6.66
N THR A 45 -5.05 5.02 6.03
CA THR A 45 -5.01 4.14 4.86
C THR A 45 -4.86 4.96 3.58
N GLY A 46 -4.36 4.34 2.50
CA GLY A 46 -4.24 5.00 1.20
C GLY A 46 -3.11 6.01 1.09
N VAL A 47 -2.04 5.90 1.89
CA VAL A 47 -0.94 6.89 1.86
C VAL A 47 -0.15 6.83 0.57
N LEU A 48 0.14 5.65 0.02
CA LEU A 48 0.84 5.53 -1.26
C LEU A 48 0.16 6.30 -2.42
N PRO A 49 -1.13 6.08 -2.74
CA PRO A 49 -1.77 6.81 -3.83
C PRO A 49 -1.85 8.33 -3.55
N MET A 50 -2.00 8.74 -2.29
CA MET A 50 -1.95 10.16 -1.91
C MET A 50 -0.55 10.76 -2.15
N ALA A 51 0.51 10.05 -1.77
CA ALA A 51 1.89 10.49 -1.99
C ALA A 51 2.27 10.54 -3.48
N LEU A 52 1.86 9.55 -4.27
CA LEU A 52 2.03 9.55 -5.73
C LEU A 52 1.30 10.72 -6.38
N CYS A 53 0.08 11.03 -5.90
CA CYS A 53 -0.67 12.20 -6.36
C CYS A 53 0.06 13.51 -6.01
N ALA A 54 0.51 13.66 -4.76
CA ALA A 54 1.24 14.83 -4.29
C ALA A 54 2.50 15.08 -5.14
N ALA A 55 3.30 14.04 -5.41
CA ALA A 55 4.46 14.12 -6.27
C ALA A 55 4.10 14.59 -7.69
N ARG A 56 3.02 14.04 -8.30
CA ARG A 56 2.53 14.48 -9.62
C ARG A 56 2.06 15.93 -9.64
N MET A 57 1.52 16.43 -8.53
CA MET A 57 1.07 17.80 -8.37
C MET A 57 2.22 18.79 -8.08
N GLY A 58 3.46 18.32 -7.98
CA GLY A 58 4.64 19.16 -7.73
C GLY A 58 4.86 19.50 -6.25
N ILE A 59 4.18 18.81 -5.34
CA ILE A 59 4.47 18.90 -3.90
C ILE A 59 5.85 18.30 -3.63
N ARG A 60 6.68 19.02 -2.88
CA ARG A 60 8.05 18.63 -2.56
C ARG A 60 8.21 18.08 -1.15
N GLN A 61 7.30 18.44 -0.24
CA GLN A 61 7.37 18.07 1.16
C GLN A 61 6.07 17.38 1.57
N LEU A 62 6.15 16.19 2.15
CA LEU A 62 4.98 15.43 2.60
C LEU A 62 5.14 15.06 4.07
N PHE A 63 4.26 15.59 4.90
CA PHE A 63 4.20 15.30 6.33
C PHE A 63 3.13 14.24 6.56
N VAL A 64 3.52 13.09 7.11
CA VAL A 64 2.64 11.93 7.33
C VAL A 64 2.84 11.37 8.74
N PRO A 65 1.90 10.57 9.27
CA PRO A 65 2.12 9.84 10.51
C PRO A 65 3.39 8.99 10.38
N ALA A 66 4.22 8.95 11.42
CA ALA A 66 5.52 8.27 11.38
C ALA A 66 5.43 6.81 10.88
N GLN A 67 4.34 6.11 11.22
CA GLN A 67 4.09 4.73 10.78
C GLN A 67 3.80 4.59 9.27
N ASN A 68 3.28 5.64 8.62
CA ASN A 68 3.06 5.64 7.17
C ASN A 68 4.28 6.13 6.38
N ALA A 69 5.28 6.71 7.04
CA ALA A 69 6.41 7.34 6.36
C ALA A 69 7.19 6.39 5.44
N PRO A 70 7.48 5.12 5.81
CA PRO A 70 8.13 4.17 4.90
C PRO A 70 7.36 3.98 3.59
N GLU A 71 6.03 3.80 3.68
CA GLU A 71 5.15 3.63 2.52
C GLU A 71 5.11 4.89 1.64
N ALA A 72 4.99 6.07 2.25
CA ALA A 72 4.96 7.34 1.53
C ALA A 72 6.22 7.56 0.68
N THR A 73 7.39 7.07 1.13
CA THR A 73 8.65 7.22 0.40
C THR A 73 8.68 6.47 -0.95
N LEU A 74 7.81 5.47 -1.13
CA LEU A 74 7.73 4.69 -2.38
C LEU A 74 7.31 5.53 -3.58
N ALA A 75 6.63 6.66 -3.35
CA ALA A 75 6.21 7.58 -4.39
C ALA A 75 7.40 8.16 -5.19
N GLN A 76 8.55 8.32 -4.54
CA GLN A 76 9.75 9.02 -5.06
C GLN A 76 9.47 10.47 -5.49
N GLY A 77 10.51 11.29 -5.60
CA GLY A 77 10.39 12.70 -6.03
C GLY A 77 9.75 13.64 -5.00
N ILE A 78 9.52 13.17 -3.77
CA ILE A 78 8.97 13.94 -2.65
C ILE A 78 9.75 13.64 -1.37
N THR A 79 10.05 14.67 -0.57
CA THR A 79 10.69 14.51 0.74
C THR A 79 9.61 14.21 1.77
N VAL A 80 9.71 13.04 2.40
CA VAL A 80 8.74 12.60 3.40
C VAL A 80 9.26 12.91 4.81
N TYR A 81 8.41 13.50 5.64
CA TYR A 81 8.69 13.83 7.03
C TYR A 81 7.80 12.98 7.95
N PRO A 82 8.38 12.10 8.79
CA PRO A 82 7.62 11.31 9.76
C PRO A 82 7.22 12.18 10.95
N VAL A 83 5.93 12.24 11.24
CA VAL A 83 5.37 13.04 12.33
C VAL A 83 4.72 12.12 13.36
N GLU A 84 5.14 12.19 14.61
CA GLU A 84 4.58 11.41 15.72
C GLU A 84 3.43 12.13 16.41
N ASN A 85 3.49 13.46 16.49
CA ASN A 85 2.49 14.28 17.18
C ASN A 85 2.50 15.73 16.66
N ILE A 86 1.44 16.48 16.99
CA ILE A 86 1.27 17.85 16.52
C ILE A 86 2.34 18.81 17.06
N ALA A 87 2.80 18.62 18.30
CA ALA A 87 3.82 19.49 18.90
C ALA A 87 5.14 19.41 18.13
N GLN A 88 5.53 18.20 17.71
CA GLN A 88 6.69 17.96 16.86
C GLN A 88 6.56 18.67 15.50
N LEU A 89 5.38 18.60 14.88
CA LEU A 89 5.15 19.27 13.60
C LEU A 89 5.19 20.80 13.73
N VAL A 90 4.56 21.35 14.76
CA VAL A 90 4.61 22.79 15.06
C VAL A 90 6.05 23.25 15.24
N ALA A 91 6.84 22.54 16.05
CA ALA A 91 8.25 22.86 16.26
C ALA A 91 9.09 22.79 14.97
N HIS A 92 8.74 21.90 14.03
CA HIS A 92 9.35 21.88 12.70
C HIS A 92 8.97 23.12 11.88
N LEU A 93 7.67 23.48 11.86
CA LEU A 93 7.16 24.60 11.07
C LEU A 93 7.61 25.98 11.61
N THR A 94 7.85 26.10 12.92
CA THR A 94 8.40 27.32 13.53
C THR A 94 9.92 27.42 13.38
N GLY A 95 10.59 26.30 13.09
CA GLY A 95 12.04 26.20 12.96
C GLY A 95 12.79 25.87 14.25
N ASP A 96 12.08 25.60 15.34
CA ASP A 96 12.66 25.29 16.65
C ASP A 96 13.31 23.90 16.69
N ALA A 97 12.65 22.91 16.10
CA ALA A 97 13.13 21.53 16.07
C ALA A 97 12.79 20.85 14.72
N PRO A 98 13.69 20.93 13.73
CA PRO A 98 13.46 20.32 12.42
C PRO A 98 13.36 18.79 12.49
N ILE A 99 12.21 18.25 12.07
CA ILE A 99 12.05 16.83 11.76
C ILE A 99 13.03 16.39 10.66
N ARG A 100 13.73 15.28 10.88
CA ARG A 100 14.61 14.67 9.88
C ARG A 100 13.77 13.94 8.82
N PRO A 101 14.08 14.09 7.51
CA PRO A 101 13.42 13.34 6.47
C PRO A 101 13.53 11.82 6.68
N GLN A 102 12.45 11.11 6.34
CA GLN A 102 12.44 9.66 6.28
C GLN A 102 13.41 9.19 5.19
N THR A 103 14.29 8.26 5.53
CA THR A 103 15.13 7.60 4.53
C THR A 103 14.24 6.79 3.59
N PRO A 104 14.40 6.92 2.25
CA PRO A 104 13.62 6.14 1.29
C PRO A 104 13.69 4.65 1.61
N TRP A 105 12.53 4.00 1.71
CA TRP A 105 12.48 2.57 1.95
C TRP A 105 13.03 1.83 0.73
N THR A 106 13.89 0.84 0.98
CA THR A 106 14.43 -0.04 -0.05
C THR A 106 14.05 -1.48 0.27
N PRO A 107 13.65 -2.27 -0.74
CA PRO A 107 13.31 -3.66 -0.53
C PRO A 107 14.52 -4.44 -0.03
N SER A 108 14.34 -5.11 1.11
CA SER A 108 15.21 -6.18 1.55
C SER A 108 14.73 -7.50 0.91
N PRO A 109 15.63 -8.45 0.64
CA PRO A 109 15.23 -9.79 0.22
C PRO A 109 14.53 -10.50 1.38
N VAL A 110 13.20 -10.39 1.43
CA VAL A 110 12.39 -11.13 2.39
C VAL A 110 12.04 -12.48 1.78
N SER A 111 12.51 -13.55 2.42
CA SER A 111 12.07 -14.91 2.12
C SER A 111 10.71 -15.15 2.79
N GLN A 112 9.61 -14.80 2.12
CA GLN A 112 8.35 -15.47 2.44
C GLN A 112 8.36 -16.85 1.78
N ALA A 113 8.19 -17.91 2.58
CA ALA A 113 8.09 -19.28 2.10
C ALA A 113 6.72 -19.49 1.42
N LEU A 114 6.63 -19.17 0.13
CA LEU A 114 5.52 -19.64 -0.70
C LEU A 114 5.80 -21.10 -1.11
N PRO A 115 4.77 -21.94 -1.27
CA PRO A 115 4.94 -23.25 -1.87
C PRO A 115 5.56 -23.14 -3.27
N ASP A 116 6.59 -23.93 -3.53
CA ASP A 116 7.32 -23.92 -4.79
C ASP A 116 6.65 -24.84 -5.81
N PHE A 117 6.57 -24.39 -7.07
CA PHE A 117 6.10 -25.20 -8.18
C PHE A 117 7.03 -26.36 -8.51
N ALA A 118 8.32 -26.25 -8.19
CA ALA A 118 9.29 -27.34 -8.35
C ALA A 118 8.93 -28.59 -7.51
N ASP A 119 8.16 -28.42 -6.43
CA ASP A 119 7.71 -29.54 -5.58
C ASP A 119 6.58 -30.38 -6.23
N VAL A 120 6.07 -29.98 -7.41
CA VAL A 120 4.96 -30.68 -8.08
C VAL A 120 5.46 -31.93 -8.78
N MET A 121 5.08 -33.09 -8.22
CA MET A 121 5.39 -34.39 -8.80
C MET A 121 4.37 -34.80 -9.86
N GLY A 122 4.85 -35.20 -11.05
CA GLY A 122 4.04 -35.64 -12.19
C GLY A 122 3.24 -34.51 -12.87
N GLN A 123 2.16 -34.88 -13.57
CA GLN A 123 1.28 -33.94 -14.30
C GLN A 123 1.99 -33.09 -15.36
N GLU A 124 2.92 -33.69 -16.12
CA GLU A 124 3.78 -32.97 -17.09
C GLU A 124 3.01 -32.07 -18.06
N ASN A 125 1.88 -32.54 -18.60
CA ASN A 125 1.05 -31.74 -19.50
C ASN A 125 0.49 -30.48 -18.82
N VAL A 126 0.11 -30.57 -17.54
CA VAL A 126 -0.45 -29.44 -16.77
C VAL A 126 0.68 -28.50 -16.35
N LYS A 127 1.83 -29.03 -15.93
CA LYS A 127 3.01 -28.22 -15.62
C LYS A 127 3.42 -27.39 -16.83
N ARG A 128 3.53 -28.03 -18.00
CA ARG A 128 3.88 -27.34 -19.24
C ARG A 128 2.88 -26.24 -19.60
N ALA A 129 1.59 -26.51 -19.45
CA ALA A 129 0.55 -25.50 -19.70
C ALA A 129 0.66 -24.31 -18.74
N LEU A 130 0.92 -24.55 -17.45
CA LEU A 130 1.08 -23.51 -16.44
C LEU A 130 2.37 -22.70 -16.64
N GLU A 131 3.47 -23.33 -17.04
CA GLU A 131 4.73 -22.65 -17.41
C GLU A 131 4.53 -21.72 -18.62
N VAL A 132 3.88 -22.21 -19.68
CA VAL A 132 3.57 -21.40 -20.87
C VAL A 132 2.65 -20.24 -20.49
N ALA A 133 1.63 -20.48 -19.67
CA ALA A 133 0.73 -19.44 -19.21
C ALA A 133 1.43 -18.41 -18.32
N ALA A 134 2.31 -18.84 -17.41
CA ALA A 134 3.08 -17.96 -16.55
C ALA A 134 4.03 -17.06 -17.36
N ALA A 135 4.78 -17.65 -18.30
CA ALA A 135 5.70 -16.92 -19.17
C ALA A 135 4.97 -15.95 -20.11
N GLY A 136 3.79 -16.33 -20.60
CA GLY A 136 2.98 -15.52 -21.53
C GLY A 136 1.99 -14.56 -20.87
N GLY A 137 1.86 -14.57 -19.54
CA GLY A 137 0.84 -13.78 -18.83
C GLY A 137 -0.60 -14.18 -19.19
N HIS A 138 -0.85 -15.47 -19.44
CA HIS A 138 -2.17 -15.99 -19.83
C HIS A 138 -3.02 -16.36 -18.63
N ASN A 139 -4.33 -16.15 -18.76
CA ASN A 139 -5.32 -16.62 -17.78
C ASN A 139 -5.48 -18.14 -17.87
N VAL A 140 -5.64 -18.80 -16.71
CA VAL A 140 -5.79 -20.25 -16.62
C VAL A 140 -7.05 -20.62 -15.85
N LEU A 141 -7.80 -21.60 -16.37
CA LEU A 141 -8.90 -22.26 -15.68
C LEU A 141 -8.59 -23.75 -15.53
N LEU A 142 -8.57 -24.25 -14.28
CA LEU A 142 -8.31 -25.66 -13.98
C LEU A 142 -9.63 -26.39 -13.69
N ILE A 143 -9.99 -27.37 -14.51
CA ILE A 143 -11.21 -28.18 -14.39
C ILE A 143 -10.83 -29.64 -14.16
N GLY A 144 -11.48 -30.31 -13.20
CA GLY A 144 -11.23 -31.73 -12.91
C GLY A 144 -11.88 -32.20 -11.62
N SER A 145 -11.91 -33.52 -11.40
CA SER A 145 -12.51 -34.16 -10.23
C SER A 145 -11.90 -33.68 -8.89
N PRO A 146 -12.65 -33.71 -7.77
CA PRO A 146 -12.09 -33.45 -6.45
C PRO A 146 -10.82 -34.29 -6.20
N GLY A 147 -9.82 -33.71 -5.52
CA GLY A 147 -8.55 -34.38 -5.24
C GLY A 147 -7.51 -34.35 -6.37
N SER A 148 -7.84 -33.88 -7.58
CA SER A 148 -6.91 -33.83 -8.72
C SER A 148 -5.76 -32.79 -8.63
N GLY A 149 -5.52 -32.19 -7.45
CA GLY A 149 -4.42 -31.25 -7.26
C GLY A 149 -4.61 -29.81 -7.75
N LYS A 150 -5.81 -29.41 -8.23
CA LYS A 150 -6.08 -28.04 -8.76
C LYS A 150 -5.66 -26.92 -7.81
N SER A 151 -6.12 -26.98 -6.56
CA SER A 151 -5.80 -25.95 -5.56
C SER A 151 -4.32 -25.99 -5.15
N MET A 152 -3.69 -27.16 -5.22
CA MET A 152 -2.27 -27.34 -4.93
C MET A 152 -1.41 -26.66 -6.01
N LEU A 153 -1.76 -26.87 -7.28
CA LEU A 153 -1.13 -26.22 -8.43
C LEU A 153 -1.34 -24.70 -8.42
N ALA A 154 -2.58 -24.24 -8.20
CA ALA A 154 -2.91 -22.81 -8.19
C ALA A 154 -2.12 -22.04 -7.11
N ARG A 155 -1.95 -22.61 -5.91
CA ARG A 155 -1.17 -22.01 -4.80
C ARG A 155 0.32 -21.88 -5.10
N ARG A 156 0.86 -22.71 -6.01
CA ARG A 156 2.27 -22.75 -6.39
C ARG A 156 2.58 -21.92 -7.63
N LEU A 157 1.57 -21.62 -8.45
CA LEU A 157 1.72 -20.82 -9.67
C LEU A 157 2.50 -19.49 -9.45
N PRO A 158 2.29 -18.72 -8.36
CA PRO A 158 3.04 -17.49 -8.13
C PRO A 158 4.56 -17.65 -8.08
N SER A 159 5.07 -18.86 -7.75
CA SER A 159 6.52 -19.11 -7.69
C SER A 159 7.20 -19.19 -9.06
N ILE A 160 6.43 -19.39 -10.14
CA ILE A 160 6.95 -19.43 -11.52
C ILE A 160 6.47 -18.26 -12.37
N LEU A 161 5.69 -17.33 -11.78
CA LEU A 161 5.33 -16.10 -12.47
C LEU A 161 6.56 -15.20 -12.60
N PRO A 162 6.68 -14.42 -13.70
CA PRO A 162 7.72 -13.41 -13.82
C PRO A 162 7.68 -12.42 -12.65
N ASP A 163 8.88 -11.99 -12.25
CA ASP A 163 9.05 -10.94 -11.25
C ASP A 163 8.23 -9.70 -11.60
N MET A 164 7.76 -9.00 -10.56
CA MET A 164 7.01 -7.77 -10.75
C MET A 164 7.94 -6.65 -11.20
N THR A 165 7.51 -5.91 -12.22
CA THR A 165 8.09 -4.60 -12.50
C THR A 165 7.79 -3.64 -11.35
N ARG A 166 8.60 -2.58 -11.20
CA ARG A 166 8.34 -1.54 -10.20
C ARG A 166 6.93 -0.95 -10.32
N GLN A 167 6.46 -0.76 -11.55
CA GLN A 167 5.13 -0.22 -11.80
C GLN A 167 4.03 -1.18 -11.29
N GLU A 168 4.11 -2.47 -11.61
CA GLU A 168 3.15 -3.46 -11.12
C GLU A 168 3.17 -3.56 -9.59
N SER A 169 4.36 -3.49 -8.98
CA SER A 169 4.52 -3.49 -7.52
C SER A 169 3.84 -2.29 -6.89
N LEU A 170 4.04 -1.08 -7.43
CA LEU A 170 3.37 0.13 -6.95
C LEU A 170 1.85 0.03 -7.09
N GLN A 171 1.36 -0.36 -8.28
CA GLN A 171 -0.08 -0.49 -8.54
C GLN A 171 -0.75 -1.50 -7.59
N THR A 172 -0.11 -2.64 -7.37
CA THR A 172 -0.61 -3.65 -6.41
C THR A 172 -0.59 -3.10 -5.00
N THR A 173 0.47 -2.38 -4.64
CA THR A 173 0.60 -1.76 -3.33
C THR A 173 -0.42 -0.65 -3.10
N GLU A 174 -0.82 0.11 -4.13
CA GLU A 174 -1.88 1.12 -4.01
C GLU A 174 -3.21 0.48 -3.56
N VAL A 175 -3.55 -0.69 -4.12
CA VAL A 175 -4.74 -1.45 -3.70
C VAL A 175 -4.62 -1.89 -2.24
N TYR A 176 -3.48 -2.44 -1.84
CA TYR A 176 -3.22 -2.87 -0.46
C TYR A 176 -3.27 -1.68 0.52
N SER A 177 -2.71 -0.54 0.13
CA SER A 177 -2.68 0.70 0.92
C SER A 177 -4.09 1.20 1.21
N VAL A 178 -4.94 1.27 0.19
CA VAL A 178 -6.35 1.67 0.34
C VAL A 178 -7.12 0.65 1.19
N ALA A 179 -6.81 -0.64 1.04
CA ALA A 179 -7.41 -1.70 1.84
C ALA A 179 -6.91 -1.74 3.30
N GLY A 180 -5.87 -0.97 3.65
CA GLY A 180 -5.23 -1.00 4.96
C GLY A 180 -4.47 -2.30 5.24
N MET A 181 -3.93 -2.93 4.18
CA MET A 181 -3.24 -4.22 4.22
C MET A 181 -1.70 -4.07 4.09
N THR A 182 -1.17 -2.85 4.08
CA THR A 182 0.27 -2.59 4.03
C THR A 182 0.93 -2.84 5.39
N ASP A 183 2.15 -3.36 5.36
CA ASP A 183 3.02 -3.52 6.53
C ASP A 183 4.04 -2.37 6.55
N PRO A 184 4.14 -1.55 7.61
CA PRO A 184 5.14 -0.48 7.69
C PRO A 184 6.59 -0.94 7.50
N SER A 185 6.91 -2.18 7.87
CA SER A 185 8.25 -2.77 7.71
C SER A 185 8.49 -3.28 6.29
N HIS A 186 7.42 -3.70 5.59
CA HIS A 186 7.45 -4.20 4.21
C HIS A 186 6.32 -3.56 3.37
N PRO A 187 6.37 -2.24 3.15
CA PRO A 187 5.25 -1.49 2.58
C PRO A 187 5.06 -1.73 1.08
N LEU A 188 6.03 -2.34 0.39
CA LEU A 188 5.96 -2.62 -1.05
C LEU A 188 5.65 -4.09 -1.30
N VAL A 189 4.63 -4.35 -2.12
CA VAL A 189 4.34 -5.69 -2.64
C VAL A 189 5.36 -6.03 -3.73
N THR A 190 6.28 -6.93 -3.40
CA THR A 190 7.37 -7.37 -4.29
C THR A 190 7.12 -8.76 -4.93
N ARG A 191 6.09 -9.47 -4.48
CA ARG A 191 5.72 -10.80 -5.02
C ARG A 191 4.29 -10.80 -5.53
N ARG A 192 4.06 -11.59 -6.57
CA ARG A 192 2.74 -11.82 -7.17
C ARG A 192 1.79 -12.37 -6.09
N PRO A 193 0.73 -11.66 -5.71
CA PRO A 193 -0.16 -12.10 -4.65
C PRO A 193 -0.98 -13.31 -5.09
N PHE A 194 -1.30 -14.19 -4.14
CA PHE A 194 -2.24 -15.28 -4.34
C PHE A 194 -3.48 -15.04 -3.48
N ARG A 195 -4.66 -15.02 -4.11
CA ARG A 195 -5.95 -14.88 -3.44
C ARG A 195 -6.67 -16.23 -3.37
N SER A 196 -7.24 -16.55 -2.21
CA SER A 196 -7.99 -17.78 -1.97
C SER A 196 -9.27 -17.46 -1.20
N PRO A 197 -10.21 -16.72 -1.82
CA PRO A 197 -11.48 -16.40 -1.18
C PRO A 197 -12.19 -17.67 -0.71
N HIS A 198 -12.90 -17.58 0.42
CA HIS A 198 -13.72 -18.68 0.89
C HIS A 198 -14.83 -18.96 -0.11
N HIS A 199 -15.24 -20.23 -0.28
CA HIS A 199 -16.28 -20.60 -1.25
C HIS A 199 -17.67 -19.99 -0.95
N THR A 200 -17.86 -19.45 0.25
CA THR A 200 -19.06 -18.69 0.66
C THR A 200 -18.88 -17.18 0.53
N ALA A 201 -17.81 -16.70 -0.12
CA ALA A 201 -17.59 -15.27 -0.36
C ALA A 201 -18.76 -14.69 -1.17
N SER A 202 -19.25 -13.53 -0.74
CA SER A 202 -20.34 -12.85 -1.43
C SER A 202 -19.83 -12.18 -2.71
N PRO A 203 -20.69 -11.92 -3.70
CA PRO A 203 -20.33 -11.14 -4.88
C PRO A 203 -19.69 -9.79 -4.51
N VAL A 204 -20.21 -9.13 -3.46
CA VAL A 204 -19.68 -7.84 -2.98
C VAL A 204 -18.27 -7.98 -2.38
N SER A 205 -17.96 -9.05 -1.65
CA SER A 205 -16.58 -9.26 -1.17
C SER A 205 -15.61 -9.60 -2.30
N LEU A 206 -16.09 -10.21 -3.38
CA LEU A 206 -15.28 -10.52 -4.54
C LEU A 206 -15.00 -9.28 -5.38
N SER A 207 -16.04 -8.54 -5.78
CA SER A 207 -15.92 -7.35 -6.63
C SER A 207 -15.46 -6.10 -5.88
N GLY A 208 -15.62 -6.08 -4.57
CA GLY A 208 -15.56 -4.87 -3.76
C GLY A 208 -16.93 -4.20 -3.66
N GLY A 209 -17.09 -3.35 -2.64
CA GLY A 209 -18.34 -2.63 -2.37
C GLY A 209 -18.56 -2.35 -0.88
N GLY A 210 -19.83 -2.14 -0.50
CA GLY A 210 -20.22 -1.67 0.83
C GLY A 210 -20.74 -0.23 0.80
N THR A 211 -21.25 0.26 1.95
CA THR A 211 -21.66 1.66 2.10
C THR A 211 -20.50 2.62 1.84
N VAL A 212 -19.31 2.23 2.30
CA VAL A 212 -18.01 2.81 1.91
C VAL A 212 -17.31 1.79 1.00
N PRO A 213 -17.17 2.05 -0.31
CA PRO A 213 -16.54 1.12 -1.23
C PRO A 213 -15.11 0.80 -0.81
N ARG A 214 -14.78 -0.49 -0.76
CA ARG A 214 -13.42 -0.99 -0.56
C ARG A 214 -13.03 -1.96 -1.68
N PRO A 215 -11.72 -2.11 -1.97
CA PRO A 215 -11.25 -3.13 -2.90
C PRO A 215 -11.75 -4.53 -2.50
N GLY A 216 -12.15 -5.31 -3.49
CA GLY A 216 -12.53 -6.72 -3.33
C GLY A 216 -11.38 -7.67 -3.63
N GLU A 217 -11.66 -8.97 -3.57
CA GLU A 217 -10.69 -10.03 -3.86
C GLU A 217 -10.20 -10.07 -5.33
N ILE A 218 -10.95 -9.48 -6.27
CA ILE A 218 -10.59 -9.43 -7.70
C ILE A 218 -10.07 -8.05 -8.15
N SER A 219 -9.90 -7.10 -7.22
CA SER A 219 -9.42 -5.74 -7.48
C SER A 219 -7.92 -5.66 -7.76
#